data_AF-A0A9P9P7V8-F1
#
_entry.id   AF-A0A9P9P7V8-F1
#
_cell.length_a   1.000
_cell.length_b   1.000
_cell.length_c   1.000
_cell.angle_alpha   90.00
_cell.angle_beta   90.00
_cell.angle_gamma   90.00
#
_symmetry.space_group_name_H-M   'P 1'
#
loop_
_entity.id
_entity.type
_entity.pdbx_description
1 polymer ?
#
loop_
_entity_poly.entity_id
_entity_poly.type
_entity_poly.pdbx_seq_one_letter_code
_entity_poly.pdbx_strand_id
1 'polypeptide(L)'
;MYLPKLVSLIIQNLLLAPPFLLVINTTLAAPFEHIDSHREEVEVYQFRSESAAFNSTDVVIARDKQTKSDLACYPFSGQPTWKPVEARYIRDGISYLQKVTALCWVEGNKCSRISCSYKSAISLCNVTPVRKGLSCSNMASYAQDILNKCTYDVGIMRFVGGQAWDTEGYNINVYRDTSC
;
A
#
# COMPACT_ATOMS: atom_id res chain seq x y z
N MET A 1 59.46 6.58 -12.81
CA MET A 1 60.05 6.24 -11.49
C MET A 1 58.89 5.88 -10.55
N TYR A 2 59.08 4.78 -9.82
CA TYR A 2 58.15 4.05 -8.95
C TYR A 2 57.41 4.90 -7.90
N LEU A 3 56.12 4.65 -7.65
CA LEU A 3 55.63 3.86 -6.49
C LEU A 3 54.08 3.71 -6.51
N PRO A 4 53.53 2.52 -6.21
CA PRO A 4 52.09 2.27 -6.18
C PRO A 4 51.45 2.26 -4.77
N LYS A 5 50.18 2.65 -4.77
CA LYS A 5 49.03 2.31 -3.91
C LYS A 5 49.26 1.39 -2.69
N LEU A 6 49.04 1.94 -1.50
CA LEU A 6 48.69 1.21 -0.27
C LEU A 6 47.19 0.88 -0.30
N VAL A 7 46.86 -0.42 -0.43
CA VAL A 7 45.52 -0.93 -0.17
C VAL A 7 45.56 -1.62 1.19
N SER A 8 44.73 -1.09 2.08
CA SER A 8 44.49 -1.60 3.41
C SER A 8 43.25 -2.50 3.40
N LEU A 9 43.32 -3.54 4.23
CA LEU A 9 42.25 -4.02 5.11
C LEU A 9 41.44 -5.29 4.72
N ILE A 10 41.33 -6.14 5.75
CA ILE A 10 40.27 -7.09 6.14
C ILE A 10 40.42 -8.58 5.75
N ILE A 11 41.07 -9.32 6.65
CA ILE A 11 40.54 -10.45 7.45
C ILE A 11 39.56 -11.40 6.72
N GLN A 12 40.07 -12.55 6.29
CA GLN A 12 39.28 -13.75 6.05
C GLN A 12 39.29 -14.59 7.34
N ASN A 13 38.12 -14.74 7.97
CA ASN A 13 37.92 -15.66 9.10
C ASN A 13 36.68 -16.53 8.87
N LEU A 14 36.93 -17.84 8.92
CA LEU A 14 36.08 -18.91 9.43
C LEU A 14 34.59 -18.94 9.03
N LEU A 15 34.27 -19.80 8.07
CA LEU A 15 32.94 -20.41 7.93
C LEU A 15 33.06 -21.92 8.21
N LEU A 16 32.73 -22.33 9.42
CA LEU A 16 32.38 -23.70 9.77
C LEU A 16 31.03 -23.65 10.49
N ALA A 17 29.98 -24.08 9.81
CA ALA A 17 28.67 -24.33 10.41
C ALA A 17 28.26 -25.78 10.09
N PRO A 18 27.89 -26.59 11.09
CA PRO A 18 27.47 -27.98 10.89
C PRO A 18 25.99 -28.09 10.43
N PRO A 19 25.60 -29.23 9.84
CA PRO A 19 24.27 -29.45 9.30
C PRO A 19 23.26 -29.74 10.41
N PHE A 20 22.20 -28.93 10.50
CA PHE A 20 21.06 -29.24 11.36
C PHE A 20 20.14 -30.28 10.69
N LEU A 21 19.93 -31.35 11.45
CA LEU A 21 19.05 -32.48 11.16
C LEU A 21 17.60 -32.04 10.91
N LEU A 22 17.05 -32.55 9.81
CA LEU A 22 15.66 -32.38 9.42
C LEU A 22 14.83 -33.49 10.10
N VAL A 23 14.12 -33.15 11.17
CA VAL A 23 13.12 -34.04 11.79
C VAL A 23 11.79 -33.82 11.08
N ILE A 24 11.44 -34.76 10.21
CA ILE A 24 10.11 -34.91 9.61
C ILE A 24 9.21 -35.61 10.63
N ASN A 25 8.32 -34.85 11.27
CA ASN A 25 7.24 -35.42 12.07
C ASN A 25 6.03 -35.62 11.15
N THR A 26 5.68 -36.89 10.93
CA THR A 26 4.46 -37.30 10.22
C THR A 26 3.43 -37.69 11.26
N THR A 27 2.23 -37.09 11.20
CA THR A 27 0.97 -37.45 11.88
C THR A 27 0.04 -36.24 11.71
N LEU A 28 -1.27 -36.33 11.48
CA LEU A 28 -2.23 -37.41 11.34
C LEU A 28 -3.44 -36.73 10.67
N ALA A 29 -4.12 -37.43 9.75
CA ALA A 29 -5.33 -36.93 9.11
C ALA A 29 -6.43 -36.65 10.14
N ALA A 30 -7.06 -35.47 10.05
CA ALA A 30 -8.27 -35.16 10.79
C ALA A 30 -9.51 -35.45 9.91
N PRO A 31 -10.60 -36.00 10.49
CA PRO A 31 -11.83 -36.31 9.78
C PRO A 31 -12.64 -35.04 9.47
N PHE A 32 -13.30 -35.08 8.32
CA PHE A 32 -14.19 -34.06 7.77
C PHE A 32 -15.55 -34.16 8.47
N GLU A 33 -15.82 -33.27 9.44
CA GLU A 33 -17.14 -33.15 10.05
C GLU A 33 -18.07 -32.28 9.20
N HIS A 34 -19.30 -32.78 9.11
CA HIS A 34 -20.44 -32.28 8.36
C HIS A 34 -20.98 -31.01 9.04
N ILE A 35 -20.97 -29.88 8.32
CA ILE A 35 -21.55 -28.61 8.80
C ILE A 35 -23.03 -28.58 8.40
N ASP A 36 -23.90 -28.80 9.37
CA ASP A 36 -25.34 -28.54 9.27
C ASP A 36 -25.61 -27.03 9.27
N SER A 37 -26.49 -26.63 8.35
CA SER A 37 -26.96 -25.27 8.16
C SER A 37 -27.94 -24.90 9.26
N HIS A 38 -27.47 -24.23 10.31
CA HIS A 38 -28.32 -23.52 11.25
C HIS A 38 -28.23 -22.01 11.02
N ARG A 39 -29.34 -21.49 10.51
CA ARG A 39 -29.72 -20.08 10.48
C ARG A 39 -29.73 -19.55 11.92
N GLU A 40 -28.71 -18.80 12.30
CA GLU A 40 -28.72 -17.97 13.50
C GLU A 40 -29.23 -16.57 13.14
N GLU A 41 -30.19 -16.11 13.94
CA GLU A 41 -30.78 -14.78 13.87
C GLU A 41 -29.73 -13.76 14.33
N VAL A 42 -29.42 -12.78 13.49
CA VAL A 42 -28.53 -11.68 13.82
C VAL A 42 -29.27 -10.74 14.78
N GLU A 43 -29.08 -10.93 16.08
CA GLU A 43 -29.42 -9.92 17.07
C GLU A 43 -28.57 -8.67 16.86
N VAL A 44 -29.25 -7.57 16.58
CA VAL A 44 -28.66 -6.24 16.42
C VAL A 44 -28.18 -5.77 17.80
N TYR A 45 -26.90 -5.96 18.09
CA TYR A 45 -26.26 -5.38 19.26
C TYR A 45 -26.19 -3.86 19.12
N GLN A 46 -27.06 -3.17 19.84
CA GLN A 46 -27.04 -1.73 20.01
C GLN A 46 -25.84 -1.33 20.88
N PHE A 47 -24.74 -0.95 20.23
CA PHE A 47 -23.53 -0.50 20.91
C PHE A 47 -23.78 0.82 21.64
N ARG A 48 -23.95 0.74 22.96
CA ARG A 48 -24.01 1.88 23.87
C ARG A 48 -22.60 2.45 24.02
N SER A 49 -22.37 3.64 23.47
CA SER A 49 -21.11 4.35 23.62
C SER A 49 -20.94 4.84 25.05
N GLU A 50 -20.06 4.20 25.81
CA GLU A 50 -19.47 4.81 27.00
C GLU A 50 -18.41 5.83 26.55
N SER A 51 -18.65 7.08 26.92
CA SER A 51 -17.86 8.25 26.53
C SER A 51 -16.49 8.26 27.22
N ALA A 52 -15.47 7.73 26.57
CA ALA A 52 -14.08 8.07 26.87
C ALA A 52 -13.68 9.28 26.02
N ALA A 53 -13.17 10.33 26.66
CA ALA A 53 -12.79 11.59 26.04
C ALA A 53 -11.72 11.38 24.95
N PHE A 54 -12.13 11.53 23.69
CA PHE A 54 -11.25 11.54 22.52
C PHE A 54 -10.58 12.92 22.41
N ASN A 55 -9.27 12.96 22.63
CA ASN A 55 -8.49 14.19 22.52
C ASN A 55 -8.37 14.56 21.02
N SER A 56 -9.10 15.60 20.63
CA SER A 56 -9.34 16.00 19.24
C SER A 56 -8.14 16.69 18.61
N THR A 57 -7.27 15.92 17.95
CA THR A 57 -6.40 16.42 16.86
C THR A 57 -6.49 15.60 15.58
N ASP A 58 -7.10 14.41 15.61
CA ASP A 58 -7.24 13.53 14.45
C ASP A 58 -8.69 13.54 13.92
N VAL A 59 -8.89 14.07 12.72
CA VAL A 59 -10.20 14.04 12.05
C VAL A 59 -10.35 12.70 11.34
N VAL A 60 -11.07 11.76 11.97
CA VAL A 60 -11.50 10.51 11.33
C VAL A 60 -12.74 10.79 10.50
N ILE A 61 -12.61 10.79 9.19
CA ILE A 61 -13.70 11.05 8.26
C ILE A 61 -14.22 9.71 7.73
N ALA A 62 -15.29 9.19 8.33
CA ALA A 62 -16.12 8.16 7.71
C ALA A 62 -17.04 8.86 6.71
N ARG A 63 -16.81 8.71 5.40
CA ARG A 63 -17.64 9.39 4.38
C ARG A 63 -18.13 8.48 3.26
N ASP A 64 -19.45 8.57 3.08
CA ASP A 64 -20.28 7.92 2.06
C ASP A 64 -20.63 8.90 0.91
N LYS A 65 -19.84 9.97 0.74
CA LYS A 65 -19.99 10.92 -0.37
C LYS A 65 -18.68 10.90 -1.15
N GLN A 66 -18.76 10.57 -2.44
CA GLN A 66 -17.59 10.46 -3.30
C GLN A 66 -16.92 11.83 -3.46
N THR A 67 -15.84 12.07 -2.72
CA THR A 67 -15.11 13.36 -2.64
C THR A 67 -14.02 13.51 -3.70
N LYS A 68 -14.00 12.61 -4.70
CA LYS A 68 -13.03 12.60 -5.81
C LYS A 68 -13.27 13.83 -6.72
N SER A 69 -12.23 14.63 -6.96
CA SER A 69 -12.31 15.82 -7.82
C SER A 69 -11.72 15.59 -9.20
N ASP A 70 -10.41 15.38 -9.25
CA ASP A 70 -9.61 15.45 -10.47
C ASP A 70 -8.77 14.19 -10.66
N LEU A 71 -8.33 13.97 -11.90
CA LEU A 71 -7.46 12.86 -12.27
C LEU A 71 -6.55 13.29 -13.43
N ALA A 72 -5.26 13.01 -13.30
CA ALA A 72 -4.24 13.34 -14.29
C ALA A 72 -3.39 12.10 -14.57
N CYS A 73 -3.29 11.76 -15.85
CA CYS A 73 -2.50 10.62 -16.30
C CYS A 73 -1.07 11.05 -16.62
N TYR A 74 -0.12 10.14 -16.41
CA TYR A 74 1.25 10.33 -16.86
C TYR A 74 1.32 10.42 -18.40
N PRO A 75 2.18 11.29 -18.98
CA PRO A 75 3.01 12.30 -18.32
C PRO A 75 2.24 13.59 -18.02
N PHE A 76 2.56 14.25 -16.91
CA PHE A 76 2.05 15.58 -16.58
C PHE A 76 3.14 16.48 -15.98
N SER A 77 3.02 17.79 -16.16
CA SER A 77 4.08 18.79 -15.87
C SER A 77 4.45 18.90 -14.39
N GLY A 78 3.55 18.56 -13.47
CA GLY A 78 3.77 18.68 -12.03
C GLY A 78 4.76 17.66 -11.44
N GLN A 79 5.09 16.58 -12.15
CA GLN A 79 5.98 15.52 -11.66
C GLN A 79 6.85 14.95 -12.81
N PRO A 80 7.84 15.71 -13.31
CA PRO A 80 8.60 15.32 -14.51
C PRO A 80 9.50 14.09 -14.31
N THR A 81 9.83 13.74 -13.06
CA THR A 81 10.69 12.62 -12.72
C THR A 81 9.95 11.30 -12.58
N TRP A 82 8.61 11.35 -12.45
CA TRP A 82 7.83 10.13 -12.29
C TRP A 82 7.88 9.30 -13.57
N LYS A 83 7.79 7.99 -13.39
CA LYS A 83 7.70 7.04 -14.49
C LYS A 83 6.51 6.12 -14.27
N PRO A 84 5.85 5.68 -15.33
CA PRO A 84 4.78 4.72 -15.22
C PRO A 84 5.35 3.34 -14.88
N VAL A 85 4.45 2.48 -14.40
CA VAL A 85 4.75 1.13 -13.92
C VAL A 85 3.84 0.12 -14.60
N GLU A 86 4.20 -1.15 -14.54
CA GLU A 86 3.36 -2.19 -15.12
C GLU A 86 2.04 -2.30 -14.33
N ALA A 87 0.92 -2.27 -15.05
CA ALA A 87 -0.42 -2.19 -14.48
C ALA A 87 -0.75 -3.35 -13.53
N ARG A 88 -0.14 -4.54 -13.74
CA ARG A 88 -0.35 -5.70 -12.86
C ARG A 88 0.10 -5.45 -11.41
N TYR A 89 1.23 -4.79 -11.20
CA TYR A 89 1.75 -4.55 -9.86
C TYR A 89 0.88 -3.55 -9.09
N ILE A 90 0.28 -2.60 -9.79
CA ILE A 90 -0.68 -1.67 -9.20
C ILE A 90 -2.00 -2.36 -8.87
N ARG A 91 -2.46 -3.29 -9.71
CA ARG A 91 -3.63 -4.12 -9.39
C ARG A 91 -3.41 -4.94 -8.12
N ASP A 92 -2.24 -5.52 -7.94
CA ASP A 92 -1.90 -6.26 -6.72
C ASP A 92 -1.88 -5.34 -5.49
N GLY A 93 -1.29 -4.14 -5.63
CA GLY A 93 -1.29 -3.12 -4.59
C GLY A 93 -2.70 -2.65 -4.19
N ILE A 94 -3.59 -2.49 -5.16
CA ILE A 94 -5.02 -2.20 -4.94
C ILE A 94 -5.69 -3.34 -4.17
N SER A 95 -5.50 -4.59 -4.61
CA SER A 95 -6.10 -5.76 -3.94
C SER A 95 -5.62 -5.91 -2.49
N TYR A 96 -4.34 -5.64 -2.24
CA TYR A 96 -3.80 -5.57 -0.88
C TYR A 96 -4.52 -4.51 -0.06
N LEU A 97 -4.56 -3.26 -0.51
CA LEU A 97 -5.16 -2.14 0.22
C LEU A 97 -6.66 -2.32 0.48
N GLN A 98 -7.40 -2.97 -0.43
CA GLN A 98 -8.82 -3.29 -0.25
C GLN A 98 -9.08 -4.26 0.91
N LYS A 99 -8.12 -5.12 1.24
CA LYS A 99 -8.21 -6.08 2.35
C LYS A 99 -7.71 -5.52 3.68
N VAL A 100 -7.12 -4.33 3.67
CA VAL A 100 -6.60 -3.69 4.88
C VAL A 100 -7.74 -2.98 5.62
N THR A 101 -8.16 -3.54 6.75
CA THR A 101 -9.09 -2.94 7.72
C THR A 101 -8.35 -2.01 8.69
N ALA A 102 -7.61 -1.04 8.14
CA ALA A 102 -6.87 -0.04 8.92
C ALA A 102 -6.85 1.33 8.21
N LEU A 103 -6.42 2.34 8.96
CA LEU A 103 -6.18 3.68 8.44
C LEU A 103 -4.77 3.80 7.87
N CYS A 104 -4.69 4.39 6.69
CA CYS A 104 -3.48 4.86 6.04
C CYS A 104 -3.19 6.28 6.55
N TRP A 105 -2.17 6.41 7.39
CA TRP A 105 -1.78 7.68 8.01
C TRP A 105 -0.79 8.47 7.16
N VAL A 106 -1.01 9.77 7.10
CA VAL A 106 -0.12 10.72 6.43
C VAL A 106 -0.04 12.02 7.22
N GLU A 107 1.19 12.45 7.47
CA GLU A 107 1.47 13.73 8.13
C GLU A 107 1.06 14.90 7.23
N GLY A 108 0.79 16.06 7.85
CA GLY A 108 0.47 17.29 7.11
C GLY A 108 1.59 17.68 6.15
N ASN A 109 1.23 18.14 4.96
CA ASN A 109 2.15 18.54 3.88
C ASN A 109 3.19 17.46 3.49
N LYS A 110 2.88 16.18 3.71
CA LYS A 110 3.78 15.06 3.39
C LYS A 110 3.07 14.01 2.56
N CYS A 111 3.88 13.10 2.03
CA CYS A 111 3.41 11.90 1.36
C CYS A 111 3.90 10.66 2.10
N SER A 112 3.00 9.68 2.23
CA SER A 112 3.27 8.34 2.77
C SER A 112 3.10 7.31 1.67
N ARG A 113 4.04 6.36 1.56
CA ARG A 113 3.89 5.21 0.68
C ARG A 113 2.99 4.19 1.36
N ILE A 114 1.82 3.92 0.77
CA ILE A 114 0.80 3.04 1.35
C ILE A 114 0.79 1.65 0.70
N SER A 115 1.37 1.52 -0.49
CA SER A 115 1.68 0.23 -1.10
C SER A 115 2.97 0.33 -1.92
N CYS A 116 3.79 -0.71 -1.90
CA CYS A 116 5.11 -0.74 -2.49
C CYS A 116 5.50 -2.18 -2.82
N SER A 117 5.61 -2.48 -4.11
CA SER A 117 6.11 -3.78 -4.57
C SER A 117 6.61 -3.68 -6.00
N TYR A 118 7.59 -4.49 -6.39
CA TYR A 118 8.12 -4.57 -7.76
C TYR A 118 8.45 -3.20 -8.39
N LYS A 119 9.11 -2.32 -7.63
CA LYS A 119 9.43 -0.94 -8.05
C LYS A 119 8.20 -0.08 -8.41
N SER A 120 7.05 -0.41 -7.84
CA SER A 120 5.77 0.24 -8.09
C SER A 120 5.17 0.72 -6.77
N ALA A 121 4.78 1.98 -6.72
CA ALA A 121 4.25 2.60 -5.51
C ALA A 121 2.84 3.14 -5.73
N ILE A 122 2.02 2.99 -4.67
CA ILE A 122 0.84 3.78 -4.43
C ILE A 122 1.16 4.66 -3.23
N SER A 123 1.14 5.98 -3.40
CA SER A 123 1.38 6.93 -2.31
C SER A 123 0.15 7.80 -2.04
N LEU A 124 -0.03 8.12 -0.76
CA LEU A 124 -1.01 9.06 -0.26
C LEU A 124 -0.28 10.35 0.12
N CYS A 125 -0.64 11.46 -0.51
CA CYS A 125 -0.13 12.79 -0.18
C CYS A 125 -1.22 13.61 0.49
N ASN A 126 -0.84 14.34 1.53
CA ASN A 126 -1.70 15.28 2.24
C ASN A 126 -1.22 16.69 1.95
N VAL A 127 -2.06 17.49 1.32
CA VAL A 127 -1.76 18.90 1.02
C VAL A 127 -2.27 19.85 2.09
N THR A 128 -2.92 19.33 3.14
CA THR A 128 -3.32 20.10 4.31
C THR A 128 -2.24 20.04 5.39
N PRO A 129 -2.17 21.02 6.31
CA PRO A 129 -1.18 21.03 7.38
C PRO A 129 -1.48 20.04 8.52
N VAL A 130 -2.68 19.45 8.55
CA VAL A 130 -3.13 18.58 9.64
C VAL A 130 -2.96 17.13 9.23
N ARG A 131 -2.42 16.29 10.12
CA ARG A 131 -2.32 14.85 9.93
C ARG A 131 -3.68 14.23 9.60
N LYS A 132 -3.70 13.27 8.68
CA LYS A 132 -4.93 12.57 8.25
C LYS A 132 -4.76 11.07 8.37
N GLY A 133 -5.79 10.41 8.89
CA GLY A 133 -5.98 8.96 8.84
C GLY A 133 -7.15 8.64 7.92
N LEU A 134 -6.87 8.02 6.77
CA LEU A 134 -7.87 7.71 5.75
C LEU A 134 -7.98 6.20 5.58
N SER A 135 -9.17 5.69 5.29
CA SER A 135 -9.33 4.25 5.03
C SER A 135 -8.44 3.81 3.87
N CYS A 136 -7.59 2.80 4.09
CA CYS A 136 -6.72 2.26 3.05
C CYS A 136 -7.53 1.70 1.87
N SER A 137 -8.70 1.10 2.14
CA SER A 137 -9.59 0.60 1.09
C SER A 137 -10.20 1.75 0.27
N ASN A 138 -10.50 2.88 0.89
CA ASN A 138 -10.94 4.08 0.15
C ASN A 138 -9.81 4.59 -0.76
N MET A 139 -8.56 4.63 -0.28
CA MET A 139 -7.41 5.05 -1.10
C MET A 139 -7.17 4.11 -2.28
N ALA A 140 -7.40 2.80 -2.10
CA ALA A 140 -7.37 1.83 -3.19
C ALA A 140 -8.34 2.19 -4.32
N SER A 141 -9.49 2.79 -4.01
CA SER A 141 -10.46 3.21 -5.03
C SER A 141 -9.94 4.36 -5.92
N TYR A 142 -9.06 5.24 -5.43
CA TYR A 142 -8.45 6.29 -6.26
C TYR A 142 -7.38 5.68 -7.17
N ALA A 143 -6.56 4.77 -6.63
CA ALA A 143 -5.61 4.02 -7.43
C ALA A 143 -6.31 3.18 -8.50
N GLN A 144 -7.49 2.65 -8.21
CA GLN A 144 -8.32 1.94 -9.19
C GLN A 144 -8.82 2.87 -10.32
N ASP A 145 -9.18 4.12 -10.02
CA ASP A 145 -9.55 5.08 -11.06
C ASP A 145 -8.36 5.42 -11.96
N ILE A 146 -7.16 5.59 -11.38
CA ILE A 146 -5.92 5.77 -12.14
C ILE A 146 -5.64 4.53 -13.00
N LEU A 147 -5.79 3.32 -12.45
CA LEU A 147 -5.64 2.08 -13.21
C LEU A 147 -6.63 1.99 -14.37
N ASN A 148 -7.87 2.38 -14.17
CA ASN A 148 -8.91 2.29 -15.21
C ASN A 148 -8.71 3.33 -16.31
N LYS A 149 -8.32 4.56 -15.96
CA LYS A 149 -8.31 5.71 -16.89
C LYS A 149 -6.93 6.07 -17.44
N CYS A 150 -5.86 5.74 -16.72
CA CYS A 150 -4.48 6.11 -17.06
C CYS A 150 -3.61 4.92 -17.48
N THR A 151 -4.23 3.82 -17.87
CA THR A 151 -3.50 2.67 -18.44
C THR A 151 -3.36 2.82 -19.95
N TYR A 152 -2.16 2.53 -20.47
CA TYR A 152 -1.89 2.49 -21.90
C TYR A 152 -0.99 1.29 -22.24
N ASP A 153 -1.03 0.88 -23.51
CA ASP A 153 -0.36 -0.33 -23.98
C ASP A 153 1.00 -0.02 -24.62
N VAL A 154 2.01 -0.83 -24.32
CA VAL A 154 3.34 -0.83 -24.93
C VAL A 154 3.68 -2.27 -25.31
N GLY A 155 3.43 -2.62 -26.58
CA GLY A 155 3.50 -4.01 -27.03
C GLY A 155 2.46 -4.87 -26.32
N ILE A 156 2.90 -5.97 -25.69
CA ILE A 156 2.01 -6.86 -24.92
C ILE A 156 1.84 -6.43 -23.45
N MET A 157 2.52 -5.38 -23.02
CA MET A 157 2.52 -4.91 -21.63
C MET A 157 1.61 -3.69 -21.48
N ARG A 158 0.95 -3.60 -20.31
CA ARG A 158 0.13 -2.44 -19.94
C ARG A 158 0.84 -1.63 -18.88
N PHE A 159 0.97 -0.33 -19.09
CA PHE A 159 1.59 0.60 -18.15
C PHE A 159 0.57 1.58 -17.61
N VAL A 160 0.77 2.00 -16.35
CA VAL A 160 -0.09 2.95 -15.65
C VAL A 160 0.76 3.95 -14.87
N GLY A 161 0.31 5.20 -14.83
CA GLY A 161 0.85 6.22 -13.95
C GLY A 161 -0.09 7.41 -13.90
N GLY A 162 -0.19 8.06 -12.74
CA GLY A 162 -1.07 9.20 -12.60
C GLY A 162 -1.28 9.65 -11.17
N GLN A 163 -2.14 10.64 -11.02
CA GLN A 163 -2.53 11.28 -9.78
C GLN A 163 -4.04 11.48 -9.77
N ALA A 164 -4.67 11.25 -8.61
CA ALA A 164 -6.10 11.47 -8.41
C ALA A 164 -6.31 12.24 -7.11
N TRP A 165 -7.13 13.29 -7.16
CA TRP A 165 -7.31 14.25 -6.07
C TRP A 165 -8.64 14.08 -5.37
N ASP A 166 -8.61 14.46 -4.10
CA ASP A 166 -9.77 14.56 -3.25
C ASP A 166 -10.03 16.02 -2.85
N THR A 167 -11.31 16.38 -2.77
CA THR A 167 -11.78 17.70 -2.32
C THR A 167 -11.40 18.04 -0.87
N GLU A 168 -11.00 17.06 -0.06
CA GLU A 168 -10.58 17.26 1.33
C GLU A 168 -9.06 17.46 1.50
N GLY A 169 -8.35 17.72 0.40
CA GLY A 169 -6.94 18.11 0.44
C GLY A 169 -5.97 16.95 0.60
N TYR A 170 -6.24 15.84 -0.09
CA TYR A 170 -5.28 14.77 -0.27
C TYR A 170 -5.33 14.25 -1.71
N ASN A 171 -4.32 13.49 -2.10
CA ASN A 171 -4.26 12.89 -3.43
C ASN A 171 -3.51 11.56 -3.40
N ILE A 172 -3.90 10.67 -4.31
CA ILE A 172 -3.28 9.37 -4.51
C ILE A 172 -2.45 9.40 -5.78
N ASN A 173 -1.27 8.77 -5.72
CA ASN A 173 -0.31 8.74 -6.80
C ASN A 173 0.06 7.31 -7.14
N VAL A 174 0.23 7.06 -8.43
CA VAL A 174 0.73 5.81 -8.98
C VAL A 174 1.94 6.10 -9.84
N TYR A 175 3.10 5.59 -9.44
CA TYR A 175 4.38 5.84 -10.10
C TYR A 175 5.41 4.77 -9.77
N ARG A 176 6.52 4.79 -10.51
CA ARG A 176 7.70 3.97 -10.27
C ARG A 176 8.50 4.52 -9.10
N ASP A 177 8.72 3.69 -8.10
CA ASP A 177 9.59 3.98 -6.96
C ASP A 177 10.70 2.94 -6.90
N THR A 178 11.96 3.37 -7.07
CA THR A 178 13.13 2.47 -7.04
C THR A 178 13.63 2.15 -5.64
N SER A 179 13.03 2.75 -4.61
CA SER A 179 13.26 2.41 -3.20
C SER A 179 12.26 1.37 -2.67
N CYS A 180 11.39 0.89 -3.55
CA CYS A 180 10.82 -0.45 -3.52
C CYS A 180 11.81 -1.41 -4.20
#